data_AF-A0A212U0A1-F1
#
_entry.id   AF-A0A212U0A1-F1
#
_cell.length_a   1.000
_cell.length_b   1.000
_cell.length_c   1.000
_cell.angle_alpha   90.00
_cell.angle_beta   90.00
_cell.angle_gamma   90.00
#
_symmetry.space_group_name_H-M   'P 1'
#
loop_
_entity.id
_entity.type
_entity.pdbx_description
1 polymer ?
#
loop_
_entity_poly.entity_id
_entity_poly.type
_entity_poly.pdbx_seq_one_letter_code
_entity_poly.pdbx_strand_id
1 'polypeptide(L)' 'MRQTHPSLFPIGSVLKHKKTGGFYQVIGLAKIEATLEMAYVYESRQTHDYWIRPQAEMEDGRFELAD' A
#
# COMPACT_ATOMS: atom_id res chain seq x y z
N MET A 1 18.85 -1.31 6.69
CA MET A 1 17.55 -0.95 6.07
C MET A 1 17.25 0.49 6.42
N ARG A 2 16.83 1.33 5.47
CA ARG A 2 16.35 2.68 5.80
C ARG A 2 15.11 2.54 6.68
N GLN A 3 15.11 3.21 7.81
CA GLN A 3 13.95 3.27 8.70
C GLN A 3 12.87 4.09 7.98
N THR A 4 11.80 3.42 7.57
CA THR A 4 10.64 4.08 6.96
C THR A 4 9.64 4.48 8.04
N HIS A 5 8.70 5.36 7.69
CA HIS A 5 7.57 5.67 8.55
C HIS A 5 6.85 4.38 9.01
N PRO A 6 6.32 4.31 10.24
CA PRO A 6 5.51 3.18 10.70
C PRO A 6 4.35 2.87 9.74
N SER A 7 4.18 1.59 9.43
CA SER A 7 3.20 1.08 8.46
C SER A 7 2.82 -0.35 8.80
N LEU A 8 1.54 -0.72 8.66
CA LEU A 8 1.08 -2.10 8.83
C LEU A 8 1.61 -3.03 7.74
N PHE A 9 1.86 -2.49 6.53
CA PHE A 9 2.32 -3.26 5.37
C PHE A 9 3.70 -2.76 4.90
N PRO A 10 4.81 -3.36 5.34
CA PRO A 10 6.14 -2.93 4.92
C PRO A 10 6.34 -2.91 3.39
N ILE A 11 7.30 -2.11 2.91
CA ILE A 11 7.73 -2.15 1.50
C ILE A 11 8.18 -3.58 1.17
N GLY A 12 7.68 -4.11 0.05
CA GLY A 12 7.87 -5.48 -0.39
C GLY A 12 6.69 -6.40 -0.07
N SER A 13 5.81 -6.03 0.87
CA SER A 13 4.60 -6.80 1.18
C SER A 13 3.71 -6.99 -0.03
N VAL A 14 3.20 -8.20 -0.21
CA VAL A 14 2.13 -8.50 -1.15
C VAL A 14 0.81 -8.40 -0.41
N LEU A 15 -0.16 -7.71 -1.00
CA LEU A 15 -1.49 -7.47 -0.44
C LEU A 15 -2.55 -8.07 -1.35
N LYS A 16 -3.62 -8.59 -0.75
CA LYS A 16 -4.84 -8.97 -1.45
C LYS A 16 -5.98 -8.03 -1.03
N HIS A 17 -6.66 -7.45 -2.01
CA HIS A 17 -7.87 -6.67 -1.75
C HIS A 17 -9.05 -7.60 -1.50
N LYS A 18 -9.65 -7.54 -0.32
CA LYS A 18 -10.67 -8.52 0.12
C LYS A 18 -11.93 -8.53 -0.76
N LYS A 19 -12.32 -7.37 -1.29
CA LYS A 19 -13.54 -7.25 -2.11
C LYS A 19 -13.35 -7.75 -3.54
N THR A 20 -12.21 -7.46 -4.17
CA THR A 20 -12.01 -7.78 -5.61
C THR A 20 -11.11 -8.99 -5.84
N GLY A 21 -10.38 -9.44 -4.81
CA GLY A 21 -9.37 -10.50 -4.93
C GLY A 21 -8.09 -10.07 -5.64
N GLY A 22 -7.95 -8.80 -6.04
CA GLY A 22 -6.76 -8.30 -6.73
C GLY A 22 -5.52 -8.32 -5.84
N PHE A 23 -4.38 -8.66 -6.43
CA PHE A 23 -3.08 -8.71 -5.75
C PHE A 23 -2.22 -7.50 -6.09
N TYR A 24 -1.58 -6.96 -5.07
CA TYR A 24 -0.79 -5.74 -5.14
C TYR A 24 0.52 -5.90 -4.40
N GLN A 25 1.57 -5.17 -4.78
CA GLN A 25 2.83 -5.13 -4.04
C GLN A 25 3.10 -3.72 -3.55
N VAL A 26 3.41 -3.56 -2.26
CA VAL A 26 3.85 -2.28 -1.70
C VAL A 26 5.27 -1.99 -2.18
N ILE A 27 5.45 -0.87 -2.89
CA ILE A 27 6.74 -0.46 -3.43
C ILE A 27 7.29 0.80 -2.75
N GLY A 28 6.47 1.50 -1.98
CA GLY A 28 6.90 2.71 -1.28
C GLY A 28 5.90 3.21 -0.24
N LEU A 29 6.42 4.07 0.63
CA LEU A 29 5.64 4.96 1.48
C LEU A 29 5.98 6.39 1.09
N ALA A 30 4.96 7.21 0.91
CA ALA A 30 5.09 8.60 0.48
C ALA A 30 4.30 9.52 1.39
N LYS A 31 4.63 10.82 1.36
CA LYS A 31 3.82 11.87 1.96
C LYS A 31 3.08 12.60 0.83
N ILE A 32 1.76 12.71 0.95
CA ILE A 32 0.95 13.50 0.03
C ILE A 32 1.23 14.97 0.32
N GLU A 33 1.76 15.72 -0.65
CA GLU A 33 2.19 17.11 -0.42
C GLU A 33 1.03 18.03 0.00
N ALA A 34 -0.14 17.87 -0.62
CA ALA A 34 -1.29 18.74 -0.36
C ALA A 34 -1.89 18.59 1.05
N THR A 35 -1.80 17.40 1.65
CA THR A 35 -2.42 17.10 2.96
C THR A 35 -1.41 16.80 4.06
N LEU A 36 -0.14 16.59 3.70
CA LEU A 36 0.94 16.11 4.55
C LEU A 36 0.71 14.72 5.16
N GLU A 37 -0.32 14.00 4.70
CA GLU A 37 -0.65 12.66 5.17
C GLU A 37 0.26 11.60 4.54
N MET A 38 0.45 10.51 5.27
CA MET A 38 1.18 9.35 4.75
C MET A 38 0.30 8.53 3.82
N ALA A 39 0.92 7.95 2.79
CA ALA A 39 0.27 7.13 1.80
C ALA A 39 1.16 5.95 1.37
N TYR A 40 0.50 4.88 0.97
CA TYR A 40 1.12 3.76 0.29
C TYR A 40 1.26 4.04 -1.19
N VAL A 41 2.39 3.66 -1.76
CA VAL A 41 2.59 3.51 -3.20
C VAL A 41 2.68 2.01 -3.48
N TYR A 42 1.82 1.51 -4.36
CA TYR A 42 1.71 0.09 -4.63
C TYR A 42 1.37 -0.19 -6.09
N GLU A 43 1.78 -1.36 -6.57
CA GLU A 43 1.58 -1.79 -7.95
C GLU A 43 0.60 -2.96 -8.01
N SER A 44 -0.32 -2.94 -8.99
CA SER A 44 -1.15 -4.10 -9.33
C SER A 44 -0.30 -5.20 -9.97
N ARG A 45 -0.33 -6.41 -9.40
CA ARG A 45 0.40 -7.57 -9.97
C ARG A 45 -0.25 -8.13 -11.25
N GLN A 46 -1.46 -7.68 -11.59
CA GLN A 46 -2.18 -8.12 -12.78
C GLN A 46 -2.08 -7.12 -13.94
N THR A 47 -2.17 -5.83 -13.64
CA THR A 47 -2.24 -4.77 -14.67
C THR A 47 -1.01 -3.88 -14.71
N HIS A 48 -0.11 -3.96 -13.72
CA HIS A 48 1.05 -3.08 -13.57
C HIS A 48 0.72 -1.60 -13.38
N ASP A 49 -0.54 -1.28 -13.04
CA ASP A 49 -0.92 0.07 -12.65
C ASP A 49 -0.33 0.42 -11.28
N TYR A 50 0.17 1.65 -11.15
CA TYR A 50 0.63 2.21 -9.89
C TYR A 50 -0.48 3.01 -9.22
N TRP A 51 -0.66 2.78 -7.93
CA TRP A 51 -1.68 3.40 -7.12
C TRP A 51 -1.05 4.08 -5.91
N ILE A 52 -1.69 5.18 -5.51
CA ILE A 52 -1.41 5.89 -4.27
C ILE A 52 -2.68 5.86 -3.43
N ARG A 53 -2.55 5.50 -2.15
CA ARG A 53 -3.69 5.42 -1.22
C ARG A 53 -3.28 5.94 0.16
N PRO A 54 -4.06 6.82 0.81
CA PRO A 54 -3.78 7.25 2.18
C PRO A 54 -3.58 6.07 3.13
N GLN A 55 -2.66 6.19 4.08
CA GLN A 55 -2.32 5.13 5.02
C GLN A 55 -3.55 4.66 5.81
N ALA A 56 -4.35 5.60 6.33
CA ALA A 56 -5.57 5.29 7.06
C ALA A 56 -6.58 4.48 6.23
N GLU A 57 -6.65 4.74 4.92
CA GLU A 57 -7.52 4.01 4.00
C GLU A 57 -6.97 2.63 3.61
N MET A 58 -5.65 2.47 3.57
CA MET A 58 -5.04 1.16 3.29
C MET A 58 -5.18 0.23 4.49
N GLU A 59 -5.08 0.79 5.70
CA GLU A 59 -5.07 0.07 6.98
C GLU A 59 -6.47 -0.11 7.59
N ASP A 60 -7.54 0.28 6.89
CA ASP A 60 -8.93 0.18 7.34
C ASP A 60 -9.53 -1.25 7.27
N GLY A 61 -8.72 -2.23 6.86
CA GLY A 61 -9.12 -3.63 6.78
C GLY A 61 -9.60 -4.09 5.41
N ARG A 62 -9.59 -3.23 4.36
CA ARG A 62 -9.85 -3.63 2.97
C ARG A 62 -8.80 -4.56 2.36
N PHE A 63 -7.58 -4.51 2.89
CA PHE A 63 -6.45 -5.30 2.43
C PHE A 63 -6.01 -6.29 3.52
N GLU A 64 -5.42 -7.39 3.08
CA GLU A 64 -4.73 -8.37 3.91
C GLU A 64 -3.38 -8.73 3.28
N LEU A 65 -2.42 -9.13 4.11
CA LEU A 65 -1.16 -9.68 3.63
C LEU A 65 -1.43 -10.98 2.86
N ALA A 66 -0.74 -11.14 1.74
CA ALA A 66 -0.70 -12.36 0.96
C ALA A 66 0.75 -12.86 0.89
N ASP A 67 0.91 -14.18 0.86
CA ASP A 67 2.19 -14.87 0.75
C ASP A 67 2.81 -14.77 -0.66
#